data_AF-A0A7G5M1D1-F1
#
_entry.id   AF-A0A7G5M1D1-F1
#
_cell.length_a   1.000
_cell.length_b   1.000
_cell.length_c   1.000
_cell.angle_alpha   90.00
_cell.angle_beta   90.00
_cell.angle_gamma   90.00
#
_symmetry.space_group_name_H-M   'P 1'
#
loop_
_entity.id
_entity.type
_entity.pdbx_description
1 polymer ?
#
loop_
_entity_poly.entity_id
_entity_poly.type
_entity_poly.pdbx_seq_one_letter_code
_entity_poly.pdbx_strand_id
1 'polypeptide(L)'
;MRELDVVGVRVEMPTNNPLVLLREVSGPRYLPIWIGAVEATAIAFAQQGVVPPRPLTHDLLKDVIEAMGDELVEVRITEVKDHVFYAVLVFASGVEVEARPSDSIALALRTGTPIYCDEDVLTESSVGVPDEEEAEVEKFREFLDEITPEDFEEGGS
;
A
#
# COMPACT_ATOMS: atom_id res chain seq x y z
N MET A 1 7.61 -0.64 13.57
CA MET A 1 7.69 -0.53 12.10
C MET A 1 8.15 -1.83 11.49
N ARG A 2 7.40 -2.33 10.52
CA ARG A 2 7.70 -3.50 9.68
C ARG A 2 7.75 -3.07 8.23
N GLU A 3 8.74 -3.56 7.49
CA GLU A 3 8.88 -3.26 6.07
C GLU A 3 7.86 -4.04 5.24
N LEU A 4 7.27 -3.38 4.24
CA LEU A 4 6.25 -3.94 3.37
C LEU A 4 6.66 -3.85 1.89
N ASP A 5 6.36 -4.92 1.14
CA ASP A 5 6.42 -4.96 -0.32
C ASP A 5 5.05 -4.67 -0.95
N VAL A 6 5.02 -3.97 -2.07
CA VAL A 6 3.81 -3.84 -2.90
C VAL A 6 3.62 -5.10 -3.75
N VAL A 7 2.63 -5.92 -3.40
CA VAL A 7 2.24 -7.10 -4.19
C VAL A 7 1.52 -6.67 -5.46
N GLY A 8 0.64 -5.67 -5.35
CA GLY A 8 0.04 -5.00 -6.49
C GLY A 8 -1.40 -4.57 -6.25
N VAL A 9 -2.00 -4.06 -7.32
CA VAL A 9 -3.38 -3.57 -7.32
C VAL A 9 -4.33 -4.68 -7.75
N ARG A 10 -5.47 -4.81 -7.06
CA ARG A 10 -6.58 -5.72 -7.37
C ARG A 10 -7.88 -4.95 -7.45
N VAL A 11 -8.88 -5.55 -8.10
CA VAL A 11 -10.24 -5.01 -8.20
C VAL A 11 -11.18 -6.08 -7.68
N GLU A 12 -11.90 -5.75 -6.62
CA GLU A 12 -12.93 -6.61 -6.03
C GLU A 12 -14.14 -6.66 -6.96
N MET A 13 -14.67 -7.86 -7.18
CA MET A 13 -15.92 -8.07 -7.93
C MET A 13 -17.03 -8.45 -6.95
N PRO A 14 -18.28 -7.97 -7.13
CA PRO A 14 -18.79 -7.19 -8.25
C PRO A 14 -18.72 -5.66 -8.07
N THR A 15 -18.26 -5.18 -6.90
CA THR A 15 -18.26 -3.76 -6.52
C THR A 15 -17.35 -2.91 -7.41
N ASN A 16 -16.37 -3.52 -8.09
CA ASN A 16 -15.30 -2.86 -8.84
C ASN A 16 -14.47 -1.90 -7.97
N ASN A 17 -14.39 -2.17 -6.67
CA ASN A 17 -13.58 -1.37 -5.77
C ASN A 17 -12.11 -1.81 -5.84
N PRO A 18 -11.16 -0.92 -6.15
CA PRO A 18 -9.76 -1.29 -6.18
C PRO A 18 -9.14 -1.29 -4.78
N LEU A 19 -8.20 -2.22 -4.58
CA LEU A 19 -7.33 -2.27 -3.41
C LEU A 19 -5.88 -2.40 -3.84
N VAL A 20 -4.97 -1.89 -3.00
CA VAL A 20 -3.54 -2.24 -3.07
C VAL A 20 -3.25 -3.26 -1.97
N LEU A 21 -2.58 -4.34 -2.36
CA LEU A 21 -2.14 -5.38 -1.44
C LEU A 21 -0.66 -5.20 -1.13
N LEU A 22 -0.35 -5.03 0.15
CA LEU A 22 1.01 -4.98 0.68
C LEU A 22 1.32 -6.29 1.42
N ARG A 23 2.58 -6.71 1.44
CA ARG A 23 3.04 -7.92 2.16
C ARG A 23 4.17 -7.56 3.10
N GLU A 24 4.11 -8.03 4.34
CA GLU A 24 5.23 -7.92 5.27
C GLU A 24 6.45 -8.68 4.76
N VAL A 25 7.60 -8.01 4.66
CA VAL A 25 8.83 -8.62 4.10
C VAL A 25 9.34 -9.78 4.95
N SER A 26 9.20 -9.68 6.28
CA SER A 26 9.69 -10.66 7.24
C SER A 26 8.58 -11.40 7.98
N GLY A 27 7.40 -11.55 7.36
CA GLY A 27 6.25 -12.21 7.99
C GLY A 27 5.19 -12.67 6.98
N PRO A 28 4.18 -13.45 7.45
CA PRO A 28 3.13 -13.99 6.59
C PRO A 28 1.97 -13.02 6.37
N ARG A 29 2.04 -11.80 6.92
CA ARG A 29 0.94 -10.83 6.94
C ARG A 29 0.83 -10.07 5.63
N TYR A 30 -0.40 -9.89 5.19
CA TYR A 30 -0.76 -9.04 4.06
C TYR A 30 -1.67 -7.91 4.55
N LEU A 31 -1.43 -6.70 4.07
CA LEU A 31 -2.22 -5.52 4.40
C LEU A 31 -2.97 -5.03 3.16
N PRO A 32 -4.29 -5.30 3.05
CA PRO A 32 -5.13 -4.72 2.02
C PRO A 32 -5.50 -3.27 2.38
N ILE A 33 -5.39 -2.36 1.42
CA ILE A 33 -5.85 -0.97 1.57
C ILE A 33 -6.73 -0.63 0.36
N TRP A 34 -8.01 -0.36 0.60
CA TRP A 34 -8.94 0.12 -0.43
C TRP A 34 -8.57 1.53 -0.86
N ILE A 35 -8.58 1.76 -2.18
CA ILE A 35 -8.14 3.00 -2.79
C ILE A 35 -9.09 3.38 -3.93
N GLY A 36 -9.01 4.64 -4.39
CA GLY A 36 -9.75 5.06 -5.57
C GLY A 36 -9.15 4.53 -6.87
N ALA A 37 -9.95 4.51 -7.95
CA ALA A 37 -9.51 4.02 -9.26
C ALA A 37 -8.34 4.82 -9.85
N VAL A 38 -8.27 6.12 -9.56
CA VAL A 38 -7.18 6.99 -10.03
C VAL A 38 -5.89 6.66 -9.31
N GLU A 39 -5.95 6.48 -7.99
CA GLU A 39 -4.83 6.05 -7.17
C GLU A 39 -4.33 4.66 -7.58
N ALA A 40 -5.25 3.73 -7.78
CA ALA A 40 -4.97 2.38 -8.27
C ALA A 40 -4.20 2.38 -9.59
N THR A 41 -4.62 3.23 -10.53
CA THR A 41 -3.93 3.42 -11.81
C THR A 41 -2.52 4.00 -11.60
N ALA A 42 -2.37 4.99 -10.72
CA ALA A 42 -1.07 5.62 -10.45
C ALA A 42 -0.05 4.66 -9.84
N ILE A 43 -0.49 3.77 -8.95
CA ILE A 43 0.32 2.70 -8.35
C ILE A 43 0.66 1.63 -9.40
N ALA A 44 -0.33 1.15 -10.15
CA ALA A 44 -0.13 0.13 -11.17
C ALA A 44 0.88 0.55 -12.24
N PHE A 45 0.81 1.80 -12.71
CA PHE A 45 1.75 2.33 -13.69
C PHE A 45 3.18 2.38 -13.16
N ALA A 46 3.38 2.80 -11.90
CA ALA A 46 4.71 2.78 -11.29
C ALA A 46 5.24 1.37 -11.11
N GLN A 47 4.41 0.44 -10.62
CA GLN A 47 4.79 -0.95 -10.44
C GLN A 47 5.19 -1.63 -11.76
N GLN A 48 4.54 -1.26 -12.86
CA GLN A 48 4.85 -1.75 -14.21
C GLN A 48 6.03 -1.03 -14.88
N GLY A 49 6.61 -0.01 -14.24
CA GLY A 49 7.69 0.79 -14.82
C GLY A 49 7.27 1.58 -16.06
N VAL A 50 5.98 1.94 -16.17
CA VAL A 50 5.47 2.72 -17.32
C VAL A 50 6.08 4.11 -17.30
N VAL A 51 6.78 4.48 -18.38
CA VAL A 51 7.32 5.82 -18.57
C VAL A 51 6.34 6.63 -19.45
N PRO A 52 5.61 7.59 -18.88
CA PRO A 52 4.65 8.39 -19.64
C PRO A 52 5.37 9.42 -20.55
N PRO A 53 4.75 9.86 -21.65
CA PRO A 53 5.35 10.87 -22.54
C PRO A 53 5.47 12.26 -21.89
N ARG A 54 4.71 12.50 -20.81
CA ARG A 54 4.78 13.69 -19.95
C ARG A 54 4.65 13.23 -18.49
N PRO A 55 5.32 13.89 -17.54
CA PRO A 55 5.22 13.53 -16.12
C PRO A 55 3.77 13.54 -15.63
N LEU A 56 3.34 12.47 -14.96
CA LEU A 56 2.10 12.44 -14.20
C LEU A 56 2.32 13.10 -12.82
N THR A 57 1.28 13.17 -12.01
CA THR A 57 1.31 13.89 -10.71
C THR A 57 2.43 13.41 -9.80
N HIS A 58 2.57 12.09 -9.60
CA HIS A 58 3.61 11.54 -8.72
C HIS A 58 5.01 11.61 -9.34
N ASP A 59 5.12 11.63 -10.68
CA ASP A 59 6.40 11.86 -11.36
C ASP A 59 6.84 13.31 -11.16
N LEU A 60 5.93 14.27 -11.34
CA LEU A 60 6.17 15.69 -11.06
C LEU A 60 6.55 15.91 -9.60
N LEU A 61 5.88 15.25 -8.65
CA LEU A 61 6.19 15.40 -7.23
C LEU A 61 7.59 14.88 -6.89
N LYS A 62 7.98 13.73 -7.46
CA LYS A 62 9.37 13.24 -7.38
C LYS A 62 10.36 14.28 -7.90
N ASP A 63 10.13 14.80 -9.11
CA ASP A 63 11.02 15.80 -9.72
C ASP A 63 11.11 17.08 -8.86
N VAL A 64 10.01 17.49 -8.22
CA VAL A 64 9.99 18.64 -7.30
C VAL A 64 10.83 18.37 -6.04
N ILE A 65 10.70 17.20 -5.42
CA ILE A 65 11.51 16.80 -4.25
C ILE A 65 13.00 16.84 -4.62
N GLU A 66 13.37 16.21 -5.74
CA GLU A 66 14.75 16.20 -6.23
C GLU A 66 15.27 17.62 -6.53
N ALA A 67 14.47 18.47 -7.16
CA ALA A 67 14.84 19.85 -7.48
C ALA A 67 15.01 20.73 -6.23
N MET A 68 14.32 20.40 -5.14
CA MET A 68 14.49 21.07 -3.85
C MET A 68 15.70 20.57 -3.07
N GLY A 69 16.37 19.51 -3.54
CA GLY A 69 17.57 18.95 -2.92
C GLY A 69 17.30 18.14 -1.66
N ASP A 70 16.07 17.62 -1.51
CA ASP A 70 15.72 16.70 -0.43
C ASP A 70 15.51 15.28 -1.00
N GLU A 71 15.42 14.29 -0.12
CA GLU A 71 15.27 12.90 -0.49
C GLU A 71 14.18 12.25 0.36
N LEU A 72 13.23 11.56 -0.27
CA LEU A 72 12.26 10.74 0.43
C LEU A 72 12.93 9.44 0.88
N VAL A 73 13.18 9.31 2.18
CA VAL A 73 13.93 8.18 2.75
C VAL A 73 13.03 7.08 3.31
N GLU A 74 11.81 7.41 3.69
CA GLU A 74 10.86 6.45 4.24
C GLU A 74 9.41 6.85 3.94
N VAL A 75 8.55 5.87 3.67
CA VAL A 75 7.10 6.00 3.75
C VAL A 75 6.61 5.19 4.94
N ARG A 76 5.82 5.80 5.83
CA ARG A 76 5.26 5.15 7.01
C ARG A 76 3.75 5.12 6.96
N ILE A 77 3.13 3.94 7.05
CA ILE A 77 1.70 3.77 7.32
C ILE A 77 1.57 3.68 8.84
N THR A 78 1.05 4.74 9.47
CA THR A 78 1.24 4.99 10.90
C THR A 78 0.04 4.62 11.75
N GLU A 79 -1.17 4.74 11.21
CA GLU A 79 -2.39 4.53 11.98
C GLU A 79 -3.56 4.15 11.07
N VAL A 80 -4.53 3.45 11.66
CA VAL A 80 -5.85 3.17 11.09
C VAL A 80 -6.90 3.62 12.10
N LYS A 81 -7.90 4.37 11.64
CA LYS A 81 -9.02 4.85 12.47
C LYS A 81 -10.30 4.78 11.66
N ASP A 82 -11.31 4.09 12.17
CA ASP A 82 -12.59 3.91 11.46
C ASP A 82 -12.38 3.43 10.00
N HIS A 83 -11.47 2.46 9.80
CA HIS A 83 -11.03 1.92 8.51
C HIS A 83 -10.32 2.92 7.56
N VAL A 84 -9.96 4.11 8.06
CA VAL A 84 -9.17 5.10 7.32
C VAL A 84 -7.71 4.99 7.73
N PHE A 85 -6.85 4.65 6.77
CA PHE A 85 -5.41 4.57 6.96
C PHE A 85 -4.73 5.92 6.74
N TYR A 86 -3.71 6.20 7.54
CA TYR A 86 -2.89 7.41 7.46
C TYR A 86 -1.45 7.04 7.18
N ALA A 87 -0.75 7.92 6.47
CA ALA A 87 0.66 7.76 6.19
C ALA A 87 1.45 9.06 6.37
N VAL A 88 2.76 8.91 6.53
CA VAL A 88 3.72 10.00 6.62
C VAL A 88 4.86 9.73 5.64
N LEU A 89 5.20 10.76 4.87
CA LEU A 89 6.42 10.84 4.08
C LEU A 89 7.53 11.38 4.97
N VAL A 90 8.66 10.67 5.06
CA VAL A 90 9.81 11.07 5.88
C VAL A 90 10.96 11.41 4.95
N PHE A 91 11.48 12.63 5.09
CA PHE A 91 12.55 13.15 4.25
C PHE A 91 13.91 13.14 4.96
N ALA A 92 15.00 13.11 4.19
CA ALA A 92 16.37 13.14 4.71
C ALA A 92 16.66 14.39 5.53
N SER A 93 16.00 15.50 5.23
CA SER A 93 16.05 16.73 6.03
C SER A 93 15.45 16.60 7.44
N GLY A 94 14.75 15.50 7.73
CA GLY A 94 13.98 15.30 8.95
C GLY A 94 12.58 15.90 8.90
N VAL A 95 12.18 16.49 7.77
CA VAL A 95 10.79 16.93 7.55
C VAL A 95 9.89 15.70 7.41
N GLU A 96 8.72 15.77 8.03
CA GLU A 96 7.67 14.79 7.90
C GLU A 96 6.41 15.45 7.32
N VAL A 97 5.78 14.80 6.35
CA VAL A 97 4.57 15.29 5.68
C VAL A 97 3.47 14.24 5.74
N GLU A 98 2.33 14.59 6.30
CA GLU A 98 1.13 13.74 6.29
C GLU A 98 0.64 13.53 4.85
N ALA A 99 0.31 12.28 4.52
CA ALA A 99 -0.17 11.89 3.21
C ALA A 99 -1.14 10.71 3.32
N ARG A 100 -1.91 10.50 2.24
CA ARG A 100 -2.68 9.25 2.10
C ARG A 100 -1.72 8.10 1.80
N PRO A 101 -1.99 6.86 2.28
CA PRO A 101 -1.18 5.70 1.94
C PRO A 101 -1.05 5.48 0.44
N SER A 102 -2.13 5.68 -0.32
CA SER A 102 -2.13 5.53 -1.77
C SER A 102 -1.10 6.43 -2.49
N ASP A 103 -1.07 7.71 -2.14
CA ASP A 103 -0.12 8.67 -2.70
C ASP A 103 1.31 8.33 -2.27
N SER A 104 1.47 7.93 -1.01
CA SER A 104 2.76 7.57 -0.44
C SER A 104 3.36 6.34 -1.12
N ILE A 105 2.56 5.29 -1.31
CA ILE A 105 2.95 4.06 -2.04
C ILE A 105 3.29 4.39 -3.50
N ALA A 106 2.47 5.19 -4.17
CA ALA A 106 2.71 5.60 -5.56
C ALA A 106 4.02 6.38 -5.73
N LEU A 107 4.39 7.20 -4.75
CA LEU A 107 5.65 7.94 -4.72
C LEU A 107 6.83 7.01 -4.39
N ALA A 108 6.69 6.14 -3.38
CA ALA A 108 7.73 5.19 -2.97
C ALA A 108 8.16 4.28 -4.13
N LEU A 109 7.21 3.78 -4.92
CA LEU A 109 7.50 2.97 -6.11
C LEU A 109 8.32 3.72 -7.18
N ARG A 110 8.19 5.05 -7.27
CA ARG A 110 8.90 5.88 -8.26
C ARG A 110 10.27 6.34 -7.78
N THR A 111 10.44 6.50 -6.48
CA THR A 111 11.69 6.90 -5.82
C THR A 111 12.54 5.70 -5.41
N GLY A 112 11.94 4.49 -5.32
CA GLY A 112 12.58 3.32 -4.72
C GLY A 112 12.68 3.41 -3.20
N THR A 113 11.83 4.25 -2.58
CA THR A 113 11.81 4.45 -1.12
C THR A 113 11.16 3.25 -0.43
N PRO A 114 11.73 2.74 0.68
CA PRO A 114 11.13 1.67 1.46
C PRO A 114 9.81 2.10 2.12
N ILE A 115 8.86 1.17 2.19
CA ILE A 115 7.55 1.35 2.82
C ILE A 115 7.54 0.58 4.12
N TYR A 116 7.14 1.25 5.20
CA TYR A 116 6.99 0.66 6.52
C TYR A 116 5.57 0.84 7.03
N CYS A 117 5.14 -0.07 7.88
CA CYS A 117 3.87 0.01 8.57
C CYS A 117 4.07 -0.21 10.07
N ASP A 118 3.26 0.48 10.87
CA ASP A 118 3.25 0.27 12.31
C ASP A 118 2.77 -1.16 12.66
N GLU A 119 3.30 -1.70 13.76
CA GLU A 119 2.94 -3.05 14.22
C GLU A 119 1.47 -3.11 14.65
N ASP A 120 0.95 -2.04 15.26
CA ASP A 120 -0.42 -1.98 15.73
C ASP A 120 -1.40 -1.98 14.53
N VAL A 121 -1.06 -1.26 13.45
CA VAL A 121 -1.83 -1.26 12.20
C VAL A 121 -1.85 -2.65 11.55
N LEU A 122 -0.71 -3.35 11.52
CA LEU A 122 -0.66 -4.72 11.02
C LEU A 122 -1.44 -5.69 11.91
N THR A 123 -1.38 -5.51 13.23
CA THR A 123 -2.12 -6.36 14.17
C THR A 123 -3.62 -6.19 14.01
N GLU A 124 -4.09 -4.97 13.74
CA GLU A 124 -5.50 -4.66 13.58
C GLU A 124 -6.06 -5.02 12.18
N SER A 125 -5.31 -4.76 11.12
CA SER A 125 -5.86 -4.75 9.75
C SER A 125 -5.17 -5.68 8.75
N SER A 126 -4.18 -6.47 9.18
CA SER A 126 -3.59 -7.47 8.28
C SER A 126 -4.35 -8.78 8.28
N VAL A 127 -4.23 -9.50 7.17
CA VAL A 127 -4.68 -10.88 7.03
C VAL A 127 -3.46 -11.80 6.97
N GLY A 128 -3.49 -12.88 7.74
CA GLY A 128 -2.48 -13.93 7.69
C GLY A 128 -2.83 -14.93 6.59
N VAL A 129 -1.84 -15.34 5.79
CA VAL A 129 -1.94 -16.58 5.02
C VAL A 129 -1.46 -17.70 5.95
N PRO A 130 -2.22 -18.78 6.15
CA PRO A 130 -1.70 -19.94 6.87
C PRO A 130 -0.42 -20.42 6.20
N ASP A 131 0.58 -20.79 7.01
CA ASP A 131 1.83 -21.36 6.50
C ASP A 131 1.53 -22.77 5.99
N GLU A 132 1.16 -22.98 4.71
CA GLU A 132 1.33 -24.26 4.01
C GLU A 132 1.18 -24.18 2.47
N GLU A 133 2.33 -24.26 1.77
CA GLU A 133 2.50 -24.54 0.33
C GLU A 133 2.01 -23.50 -0.70
N GLU A 134 2.70 -23.39 -1.84
CA GLU A 134 2.35 -22.52 -2.98
C GLU A 134 0.89 -22.72 -3.50
N ALA A 135 0.26 -23.84 -3.15
CA ALA A 135 -1.15 -24.13 -3.40
C ALA A 135 -2.11 -23.27 -2.53
N GLU A 136 -1.68 -22.78 -1.37
CA GLU A 136 -2.49 -21.86 -0.55
C GLU A 136 -2.43 -20.42 -1.02
N VAL A 137 -1.44 -20.00 -1.81
CA VAL A 137 -1.48 -18.67 -2.44
C VAL A 137 -2.60 -18.60 -3.48
N GLU A 138 -2.87 -19.71 -4.17
CA GLU A 138 -4.01 -19.82 -5.09
C GLU A 138 -5.33 -19.90 -4.33
N LYS A 139 -5.40 -20.64 -3.22
CA LYS A 139 -6.57 -20.64 -2.33
C LYS A 139 -6.79 -19.32 -1.59
N PHE A 140 -5.74 -18.56 -1.30
CA PHE A 140 -5.83 -17.23 -0.69
C PHE A 140 -6.29 -16.21 -1.73
N ARG A 141 -5.91 -16.39 -3.01
CA ARG A 141 -6.52 -15.64 -4.12
C ARG A 141 -8.00 -15.98 -4.27
N GLU A 142 -8.38 -17.26 -4.18
CA GLU A 142 -9.78 -17.69 -4.17
C GLU A 142 -10.54 -17.16 -2.92
N PHE A 143 -9.90 -17.12 -1.75
CA PHE A 143 -10.44 -16.54 -0.53
C PHE A 143 -10.68 -15.03 -0.64
N LEU A 144 -9.77 -14.29 -1.26
CA LEU A 144 -9.98 -12.87 -1.58
C LEU A 144 -11.11 -12.65 -2.60
N ASP A 145 -11.41 -13.65 -3.44
CA ASP A 145 -12.55 -13.62 -4.35
C ASP A 145 -13.89 -13.98 -3.65
N GLU A 146 -13.84 -14.64 -2.48
CA GLU A 146 -15.01 -15.06 -1.68
C GLU A 146 -15.35 -14.12 -0.51
N ILE A 147 -14.38 -13.34 -0.02
CA ILE A 147 -14.59 -12.42 1.10
C ILE A 147 -15.48 -11.24 0.70
N THR A 148 -16.41 -10.90 1.58
CA THR A 148 -17.27 -9.72 1.49
C THR A 148 -16.94 -8.71 2.59
N PRO A 149 -17.29 -7.43 2.44
CA PRO A 149 -17.02 -6.41 3.46
C PRO A 149 -17.59 -6.75 4.85
N GLU A 150 -18.66 -7.56 4.91
CA GLU A 150 -19.35 -7.97 6.13
C GLU A 150 -18.54 -8.99 6.96
N ASP A 151 -17.62 -9.73 6.33
CA ASP A 151 -16.79 -10.75 7.00
C ASP A 151 -15.72 -10.15 7.94
N PHE A 152 -15.46 -8.85 7.82
CA PHE A 152 -14.53 -8.13 8.70
C PHE A 152 -15.21 -7.38 9.85
N GLU A 153 -16.55 -7.32 9.88
CA GLU A 153 -17.32 -6.69 10.96
C GLU A 153 -17.63 -7.65 12.13
N GLU A 154 -17.60 -8.98 11.91
CA GLU A 154 -17.98 -9.97 12.93
C GLU A 154 -16.85 -10.44 13.87
N GLY A 155 -15.62 -9.95 13.70
CA GLY A 155 -14.46 -10.33 14.53
C GLY A 155 -14.35 -9.66 15.90
N GLY A 156 -15.21 -8.69 16.21
CA GLY A 156 -15.19 -7.94 17.47
C GLY A 156 -16.20 -8.43 18.50
N SER A 157 -15.88 -9.50 19.24
CA SER A 157 -16.53 -9.80 20.54
C SER A 157 -15.52 -9.98 21.66
#